data_AF-A0A4R7D9D9-F1
#
_entry.id   AF-A0A4R7D9D9-F1
#
_cell.length_a   1.000
_cell.length_b   1.000
_cell.length_c   1.000
_cell.angle_alpha   90.00
_cell.angle_beta   90.00
_cell.angle_gamma   90.00
#
_symmetry.space_group_name_H-M   'P 1'
#
loop_
_entity.id
_entity.type
_entity.pdbx_description
1 polymer ?
#
loop_
_entity_poly.entity_id
_entity_poly.type
_entity_poly.pdbx_seq_one_letter_code
_entity_poly.pdbx_strand_id
1 'polypeptide(L)'
;MVMYRLITLFVCIFLCSCYATKRLPDGTKVLSKKYKNIDKFDPFIYSQIDPNYFYKQVEVYKTGKSYKDVMGYWRGPSSRRLQFYDGGYIRILVDNQKESPDPDLSGKRGIIYMKNQDIRIDRDTADQDGTLQKQTLKVIVKGDKIYLVERLFGMSWGWSSNPMCYVFQKAEKVPEEWKQYKPDW
;
A
#
# COMPACT_ATOMS: atom_id res chain seq x y z
N MET A 1 22.38 -29.14 30.92
CA MET A 1 22.48 -29.30 29.44
C MET A 1 21.13 -29.22 28.70
N VAL A 2 20.03 -28.83 29.35
CA VAL A 2 18.69 -28.69 28.73
C VAL A 2 18.35 -27.22 28.41
N MET A 3 18.89 -26.29 29.20
CA MET A 3 18.61 -24.85 29.10
C MET A 3 19.18 -24.20 27.82
N TYR A 4 20.37 -24.63 27.36
CA TYR A 4 20.97 -24.13 26.11
C TYR A 4 20.17 -24.58 24.88
N ARG A 5 19.59 -25.79 24.87
CA ARG A 5 18.77 -26.31 23.75
C ARG A 5 17.45 -25.54 23.58
N LEU A 6 16.85 -25.09 24.68
CA LEU A 6 15.63 -24.27 24.66
C LEU A 6 15.89 -22.86 24.12
N ILE A 7 17.04 -22.26 24.44
CA ILE A 7 17.44 -20.94 23.94
C ILE A 7 17.71 -21.01 22.42
N THR A 8 18.35 -22.06 21.91
CA THR A 8 18.58 -22.22 20.46
C THR A 8 17.27 -22.39 19.69
N LEU A 9 16.30 -23.13 20.24
CA LEU A 9 14.98 -23.32 19.62
C LEU A 9 14.19 -22.00 19.53
N PHE A 10 14.25 -21.16 20.57
CA PHE A 10 13.59 -19.85 20.58
C PHE A 10 14.20 -18.87 19.56
N VAL A 11 15.52 -18.89 19.37
CA VAL A 11 16.21 -18.06 18.37
C VAL A 11 15.84 -18.49 16.94
N CYS A 12 15.68 -19.79 16.67
CA CYS A 12 15.24 -20.27 15.35
C CYS A 12 13.80 -19.89 14.99
N ILE A 13 12.88 -19.79 15.96
CA ILE A 13 11.48 -19.41 15.70
C ILE A 13 11.35 -17.92 15.34
N PHE A 14 12.20 -17.04 15.90
CA PHE A 14 12.20 -15.62 15.57
C PHE A 14 12.83 -15.30 14.20
N LEU A 15 13.68 -16.18 13.65
CA LEU A 15 14.39 -15.96 12.39
C LEU A 15 13.61 -16.38 11.13
N CYS A 16 12.46 -17.05 11.27
CA CYS A 16 11.66 -17.52 10.12
C CYS A 16 10.30 -16.79 9.97
N SER A 17 10.19 -15.52 10.37
CA SER A 17 9.01 -14.72 10.03
C SER A 17 9.07 -14.13 8.62
N CYS A 18 9.51 -14.92 7.63
CA CYS A 18 9.34 -14.55 6.23
C CYS A 18 7.84 -14.45 5.92
N TYR A 19 7.41 -13.28 5.45
CA TYR A 19 6.07 -13.14 4.90
C TYR A 19 5.94 -14.07 3.69
N ALA A 20 4.89 -14.90 3.66
CA ALA A 20 4.61 -15.73 2.50
C ALA A 20 4.30 -14.82 1.30
N THR A 21 4.93 -15.08 0.16
CA THR A 21 4.76 -14.30 -1.07
C THR A 21 4.41 -15.20 -2.24
N LYS A 22 3.70 -14.66 -3.22
CA LYS A 22 3.48 -15.29 -4.53
C LYS A 22 3.89 -14.33 -5.65
N ARG A 23 4.18 -14.86 -6.84
CA ARG A 23 4.35 -14.05 -8.05
C ARG A 23 3.08 -14.17 -8.90
N LEU A 24 2.59 -13.03 -9.36
CA LEU A 24 1.53 -12.98 -10.36
C LEU A 24 2.12 -13.29 -11.75
N PRO A 25 1.30 -13.66 -12.74
CA PRO A 25 1.73 -13.91 -14.12
C PRO A 25 2.52 -12.78 -14.79
N ASP A 26 2.29 -11.52 -14.41
CA ASP A 26 3.09 -10.36 -14.88
C ASP A 26 4.48 -10.26 -14.22
N GLY A 27 4.82 -11.16 -13.30
CA GLY A 27 6.05 -11.15 -12.53
C GLY A 27 6.00 -10.33 -11.23
N THR A 28 4.88 -9.65 -10.96
CA THR A 28 4.70 -8.86 -9.74
C THR A 28 4.68 -9.78 -8.52
N LYS A 29 5.63 -9.58 -7.61
CA LYS A 29 5.65 -10.26 -6.31
C LYS A 29 4.64 -9.56 -5.40
N VAL A 30 3.80 -10.34 -4.72
CA VAL A 30 2.78 -9.86 -3.77
C VAL A 30 2.78 -10.69 -2.49
N LEU A 31 2.25 -10.12 -1.40
CA LEU A 31 2.00 -10.87 -0.17
C LEU A 31 0.87 -11.89 -0.37
N SER A 32 1.06 -13.12 0.13
CA SER A 32 0.05 -14.20 0.05
C SER A 32 -0.92 -14.21 1.22
N LYS A 33 -0.62 -13.49 2.30
CA LYS A 33 -1.45 -13.48 3.51
C LYS A 33 -2.42 -12.31 3.49
N LYS A 34 -3.62 -12.56 4.03
CA LYS A 34 -4.66 -11.55 4.22
C LYS A 34 -4.16 -10.36 5.06
N TYR A 35 -4.48 -9.14 4.64
CA TYR A 35 -4.15 -7.95 5.43
C TYR A 35 -4.97 -7.91 6.72
N LYS A 36 -4.28 -7.96 7.87
CA LYS A 36 -4.90 -8.01 9.21
C LYS A 36 -5.82 -6.84 9.59
N ASN A 37 -5.84 -5.74 8.84
CA ASN A 37 -6.66 -4.55 9.16
C ASN A 37 -7.82 -4.36 8.18
N ILE A 38 -8.08 -5.32 7.28
CA ILE A 38 -9.17 -5.23 6.30
C ILE A 38 -10.54 -5.21 6.97
N ASP A 39 -10.66 -5.85 8.13
CA ASP A 39 -11.81 -5.82 9.03
C ASP A 39 -12.12 -4.42 9.58
N LYS A 40 -11.17 -3.48 9.47
CA LYS A 40 -11.31 -2.08 9.90
C LYS A 40 -11.63 -1.13 8.74
N PHE A 41 -11.95 -1.69 7.58
CA PHE A 41 -12.52 -0.90 6.49
C PHE A 41 -13.82 -0.26 6.96
N ASP A 42 -13.96 1.03 6.66
CA ASP A 42 -15.16 1.81 6.95
C ASP A 42 -15.68 2.37 5.60
N PRO A 43 -16.91 2.01 5.18
CA PRO A 43 -17.50 2.55 3.95
C PRO A 43 -17.53 4.07 3.88
N PHE A 44 -17.51 4.78 5.03
CA PHE A 44 -17.42 6.24 5.07
C PHE A 44 -16.17 6.78 4.37
N ILE A 45 -15.09 6.00 4.25
CA ILE A 45 -13.91 6.37 3.45
C ILE A 45 -14.32 6.73 2.01
N TYR A 46 -15.29 6.01 1.44
CA TYR A 46 -15.76 6.23 0.07
C TYR A 46 -16.76 7.38 -0.07
N SER A 47 -17.12 8.07 1.01
CA SER A 47 -17.75 9.40 0.90
C SER A 47 -16.77 10.46 0.38
N GLN A 48 -15.45 10.21 0.51
CA GLN A 48 -14.39 11.14 0.11
C GLN A 48 -13.58 10.61 -1.09
N ILE A 49 -13.57 9.31 -1.33
CA ILE A 49 -12.86 8.65 -2.43
C ILE A 49 -13.87 7.91 -3.29
N ASP A 50 -13.90 8.18 -4.60
CA ASP A 50 -14.82 7.52 -5.52
C ASP A 50 -14.17 6.26 -6.10
N PRO A 51 -14.61 5.04 -5.73
CA PRO A 51 -14.01 3.80 -6.19
C PRO A 51 -14.25 3.54 -7.70
N ASN A 52 -15.13 4.30 -8.35
CA ASN A 52 -15.38 4.16 -9.80
C ASN A 52 -14.32 4.86 -10.66
N TYR A 53 -13.31 5.48 -10.07
CA TYR A 53 -12.25 6.17 -10.79
C TYR A 53 -10.88 5.61 -10.43
N PHE A 54 -10.00 5.58 -11.43
CA PHE A 54 -8.58 5.48 -11.16
C PHE A 54 -8.07 6.82 -10.62
N TYR A 55 -7.04 6.73 -9.77
CA TYR A 55 -6.30 7.89 -9.30
C TYR A 55 -4.86 7.78 -9.77
N LYS A 56 -4.38 8.75 -10.55
CA LYS A 56 -3.04 8.74 -11.14
C LYS A 56 -2.06 9.56 -10.32
N GLN A 57 -0.86 9.03 -10.09
CA GLN A 57 0.20 9.73 -9.38
C GLN A 57 0.68 10.93 -10.21
N VAL A 58 0.53 12.13 -9.66
CA VAL A 58 0.90 13.40 -10.31
C VAL A 58 2.15 14.03 -9.70
N GLU A 59 2.39 13.80 -8.41
CA GLU A 59 3.53 14.39 -7.69
C GLU A 59 4.10 13.41 -6.68
N VAL A 60 5.41 13.54 -6.44
CA VAL A 60 6.09 12.91 -5.32
C VAL A 60 7.05 13.93 -4.72
N TYR A 61 7.02 14.11 -3.40
CA TYR A 61 7.91 15.03 -2.71
C TYR A 61 8.22 14.58 -1.29
N LYS A 62 9.32 15.08 -0.74
CA LYS A 62 9.62 14.98 0.70
C LYS A 62 8.85 16.06 1.44
N THR A 63 8.23 15.69 2.55
CA THR A 63 7.51 16.63 3.40
C THR A 63 8.14 16.73 4.78
N GLY A 64 7.92 17.85 5.49
CA GLY A 64 8.26 17.97 6.91
C GLY A 64 7.39 17.07 7.80
N LYS A 65 7.75 16.95 9.08
CA LYS A 65 7.07 16.10 10.09
C LYS A 65 5.56 16.36 10.22
N SER A 66 5.11 17.57 9.89
CA SER A 66 3.71 18.01 9.96
C SER A 66 2.88 17.68 8.70
N TYR A 67 3.54 17.20 7.64
CA TYR A 67 2.98 17.00 6.29
C TYR A 67 2.53 18.25 5.54
N LYS A 68 2.77 19.44 6.13
CA LYS A 68 2.32 20.71 5.57
C LYS A 68 3.34 21.36 4.66
N ASP A 69 4.62 21.04 4.86
CA ASP A 69 5.74 21.73 4.22
C ASP A 69 6.39 20.85 3.16
N VAL A 70 6.40 21.31 1.90
CA VAL A 70 7.13 20.65 0.82
C VAL A 70 8.61 21.00 0.94
N MET A 71 9.45 20.00 1.22
CA MET A 71 10.89 20.17 1.42
C MET A 71 11.72 19.89 0.17
N GLY A 72 11.13 19.26 -0.84
CA GLY A 72 11.78 19.02 -2.13
C GLY A 72 11.02 18.01 -2.98
N TYR A 73 10.92 18.29 -4.28
CA TYR A 73 10.26 17.39 -5.23
C TYR A 73 11.18 16.24 -5.63
N TRP A 74 10.59 15.07 -5.77
CA TRP A 74 11.27 13.88 -6.26
C TRP A 74 10.65 13.47 -7.59
N ARG A 75 11.41 13.56 -8.69
CA ARG A 75 11.00 12.97 -9.96
C ARG A 75 11.34 11.48 -9.95
N GLY A 76 10.37 10.66 -9.57
CA GLY A 76 10.48 9.21 -9.65
C GLY A 76 10.09 8.68 -11.05
N PRO A 77 10.71 7.57 -11.52
CA PRO A 77 10.58 7.09 -12.90
C PRO A 77 9.28 6.31 -13.21
N SER A 78 8.35 6.17 -12.26
CA SER A 78 7.10 5.42 -12.49
C SER A 78 5.88 6.20 -12.04
N SER A 79 5.02 6.53 -13.00
CA SER A 79 3.64 6.89 -12.69
C SER A 79 2.91 5.62 -12.25
N ARG A 80 2.04 5.80 -11.27
CA ARG A 80 1.27 4.73 -10.64
C ARG A 80 -0.20 5.10 -10.69
N ARG A 81 -1.06 4.12 -10.78
CA ARG A 81 -2.50 4.31 -10.61
C ARG A 81 -3.02 3.51 -9.42
N LEU A 82 -3.94 4.10 -8.68
CA LEU A 82 -4.69 3.42 -7.63
C LEU A 82 -6.07 3.06 -8.19
N GLN A 83 -6.48 1.84 -7.91
CA GLN A 83 -7.84 1.37 -8.07
C GLN A 83 -8.35 0.93 -6.69
N PHE A 84 -9.53 1.38 -6.32
CA PHE A 84 -10.20 0.98 -5.09
C PHE A 84 -11.31 -0.01 -5.42
N TYR A 85 -11.52 -0.99 -4.55
CA TYR A 85 -12.58 -1.98 -4.68
C TYR A 85 -13.44 -1.98 -3.42
N ASP A 86 -14.68 -2.38 -3.57
CA ASP A 86 -15.58 -2.61 -2.44
C ASP A 86 -14.93 -3.46 -1.34
N GLY A 87 -15.22 -3.11 -0.09
CA GLY A 87 -14.62 -3.77 1.07
C GLY A 87 -13.23 -3.26 1.44
N GLY A 88 -12.71 -2.22 0.78
CA GLY A 88 -11.49 -1.54 1.21
C GLY A 88 -10.22 -2.09 0.59
N TYR A 89 -10.31 -2.85 -0.49
CA TYR A 89 -9.12 -3.35 -1.20
C TYR A 89 -8.57 -2.31 -2.15
N ILE A 90 -7.25 -2.30 -2.34
CA ILE A 90 -6.55 -1.40 -3.24
C ILE A 90 -5.62 -2.18 -4.14
N ARG A 91 -5.66 -1.85 -5.42
CA ARG A 91 -4.65 -2.27 -6.38
C ARG A 91 -3.81 -1.08 -6.82
N ILE A 92 -2.50 -1.27 -6.85
CA ILE A 92 -1.53 -0.28 -7.30
C ILE A 92 -0.92 -0.77 -8.59
N LEU A 93 -1.29 -0.10 -9.68
CA LEU A 93 -0.81 -0.34 -11.03
C LEU A 93 0.42 0.53 -11.31
N VAL A 94 1.31 0.04 -12.15
CA VAL A 94 2.53 0.75 -12.56
C VAL A 94 2.44 0.92 -14.07
N ASP A 95 2.42 2.16 -14.57
CA ASP A 95 2.11 2.50 -15.97
C ASP A 95 3.02 1.78 -17.00
N ASN A 96 4.22 1.33 -16.60
CA ASN A 96 5.19 0.64 -17.47
C ASN A 96 5.19 -0.90 -17.32
N GLN A 97 4.16 -1.48 -16.70
CA GLN A 97 3.98 -2.93 -16.61
C GLN A 97 2.78 -3.38 -17.42
N LYS A 98 2.76 -4.64 -17.87
CA LYS A 98 1.60 -5.21 -18.54
C LYS A 98 0.45 -5.30 -17.55
N GLU A 99 -0.57 -4.49 -17.78
CA GLU A 99 -1.77 -4.47 -16.95
C GLU A 99 -2.80 -5.50 -17.42
N SER A 100 -3.65 -5.91 -16.49
CA SER A 100 -4.77 -6.81 -16.73
C SER A 100 -5.97 -6.29 -15.94
N PRO A 101 -7.20 -6.36 -16.46
CA PRO A 101 -8.39 -6.10 -15.66
C PRO A 101 -8.47 -6.99 -14.41
N ASP A 102 -8.04 -8.24 -14.55
CA ASP A 102 -7.99 -9.22 -13.47
C ASP A 102 -6.84 -8.92 -12.47
N PRO A 103 -7.15 -8.68 -11.18
CA PRO A 103 -6.16 -8.36 -10.17
C PRO A 103 -5.34 -9.55 -9.66
N ASP A 104 -5.67 -10.80 -10.05
CA ASP A 104 -4.78 -11.95 -9.86
C ASP A 104 -3.72 -12.07 -10.96
N LEU A 105 -3.82 -11.27 -12.03
CA LEU A 105 -2.86 -11.30 -13.12
C LEU A 105 -1.77 -10.22 -13.01
N SER A 106 -2.05 -9.07 -12.39
CA SER A 106 -1.06 -7.98 -12.25
C SER A 106 -1.34 -6.99 -11.13
N GLY A 107 -0.34 -6.16 -10.82
CA GLY A 107 -0.48 -5.04 -9.89
C GLY A 107 -0.21 -5.41 -8.42
N LYS A 108 0.24 -4.42 -7.64
CA LYS A 108 0.53 -4.61 -6.21
C LYS A 108 -0.75 -4.50 -5.39
N ARG A 109 -0.74 -5.18 -4.25
CA ARG A 109 -1.89 -5.28 -3.36
C ARG A 109 -1.80 -4.28 -2.21
N GLY A 110 -2.95 -3.96 -1.66
CA GLY A 110 -3.11 -3.16 -0.46
C GLY A 110 -4.55 -3.13 0.03
N ILE A 111 -4.74 -2.45 1.14
CA ILE A 111 -6.04 -2.20 1.77
C ILE A 111 -6.11 -0.78 2.32
N ILE A 112 -7.31 -0.22 2.41
CA ILE A 112 -7.63 1.06 3.03
C ILE A 112 -8.55 0.84 4.22
N TYR A 113 -8.29 1.50 5.34
CA TYR A 113 -9.02 1.28 6.58
C TYR A 113 -8.94 2.49 7.52
N MET A 114 -9.82 2.53 8.52
CA MET A 114 -9.82 3.54 9.56
C MET A 114 -9.01 3.08 10.78
N LYS A 115 -8.19 3.97 11.34
CA LYS A 115 -7.53 3.74 12.63
C LYS A 115 -7.22 5.04 13.36
N ASN A 116 -7.83 5.19 14.54
CA ASN A 116 -7.77 6.38 15.39
C ASN A 116 -8.23 7.63 14.63
N GLN A 117 -9.41 7.55 13.98
CA GLN A 117 -9.99 8.62 13.15
C GLN A 117 -9.18 9.02 11.90
N ASP A 118 -8.00 8.43 11.68
CA ASP A 118 -7.21 8.61 10.46
C ASP A 118 -7.50 7.50 9.45
N ILE A 119 -7.59 7.87 8.17
CA ILE A 119 -7.59 6.94 7.04
C ILE A 119 -6.15 6.44 6.81
N ARG A 120 -5.98 5.13 6.64
CA ARG A 120 -4.68 4.48 6.42
C ARG A 120 -4.71 3.52 5.25
N ILE A 121 -3.57 3.35 4.62
CA ILE A 121 -3.34 2.29 3.64
C ILE A 121 -2.23 1.38 4.12
N ASP A 122 -2.47 0.08 4.10
CA ASP A 122 -1.41 -0.92 4.16
C ASP A 122 -1.19 -1.45 2.74
N ARG A 123 0.04 -1.46 2.24
CA ARG A 123 0.36 -1.95 0.88
C ARG A 123 1.65 -2.75 0.83
N ASP A 124 1.80 -3.51 -0.24
CA ASP A 124 3.04 -4.21 -0.53
C ASP A 124 4.14 -3.23 -0.92
N THR A 125 5.32 -3.44 -0.34
CA THR A 125 6.57 -2.79 -0.74
C THR A 125 7.74 -3.77 -0.64
N ALA A 126 8.80 -3.51 -1.39
CA ALA A 126 10.04 -4.26 -1.30
C ALA A 126 11.10 -3.42 -0.59
N ASP A 127 11.98 -4.06 0.17
CA ASP A 127 13.27 -3.47 0.55
C ASP A 127 14.30 -3.61 -0.58
N GLN A 128 15.56 -3.25 -0.28
CA GLN A 128 16.65 -3.27 -1.24
C GLN A 128 17.04 -4.68 -1.69
N ASP A 129 16.79 -5.71 -0.87
CA ASP A 129 17.09 -7.11 -1.24
C ASP A 129 15.91 -7.81 -1.96
N GLY A 130 14.78 -7.11 -2.13
CA GLY A 130 13.59 -7.62 -2.81
C GLY A 130 12.67 -8.46 -1.92
N THR A 131 12.92 -8.46 -0.61
CA THR A 131 12.00 -9.00 0.39
C THR A 131 10.77 -8.11 0.47
N LEU A 132 9.59 -8.74 0.37
CA LEU A 132 8.34 -8.01 0.51
C LEU A 132 8.01 -7.82 1.97
N GLN A 133 7.58 -6.61 2.25
CA GLN A 133 7.04 -6.20 3.53
C GLN A 133 5.82 -5.30 3.32
N LYS A 134 5.08 -5.13 4.40
CA LYS A 134 3.92 -4.26 4.43
C LYS A 134 4.33 -2.86 4.84
N GLN A 135 3.95 -1.87 4.04
CA GLN A 135 4.12 -0.45 4.38
C GLN A 135 2.77 0.15 4.77
N THR A 136 2.73 0.86 5.89
CA THR A 136 1.54 1.63 6.30
C THR A 136 1.74 3.11 5.96
N LEU A 137 0.77 3.69 5.26
CA LEU A 137 0.73 5.10 4.85
C LEU A 137 -0.46 5.80 5.51
N LYS A 138 -0.30 7.08 5.85
CA LYS A 138 -1.44 7.94 6.20
C LYS A 138 -2.07 8.47 4.91
N VAL A 139 -3.40 8.53 4.87
CA VAL A 139 -4.15 9.08 3.75
C VAL A 139 -4.76 10.41 4.15
N ILE A 140 -4.60 11.41 3.29
CA ILE A 140 -5.31 12.69 3.40
C ILE A 140 -6.02 12.89 2.06
N VAL A 141 -7.32 13.19 2.10
CA VAL A 141 -8.12 13.46 0.90
C VAL A 141 -8.47 14.94 0.86
N LYS A 142 -8.24 15.59 -0.28
CA LYS A 142 -8.62 17.00 -0.52
C LYS A 142 -9.19 17.15 -1.92
N GLY A 143 -10.52 17.23 -2.02
CA GLY A 143 -11.22 17.22 -3.29
C GLY A 143 -10.82 15.97 -4.10
N ASP A 144 -10.37 16.17 -5.34
CA ASP A 144 -9.96 15.09 -6.24
C ASP A 144 -8.55 14.55 -5.98
N LYS A 145 -7.83 15.05 -4.95
CA LYS A 145 -6.47 14.60 -4.62
C LYS A 145 -6.44 13.69 -3.40
N ILE A 146 -5.65 12.62 -3.50
CA ILE A 146 -5.30 11.70 -2.42
C ILE A 146 -3.80 11.82 -2.15
N TYR A 147 -3.45 12.15 -0.91
CA TYR A 147 -2.08 12.25 -0.44
C TYR A 147 -1.76 11.01 0.38
N LEU A 148 -0.79 10.22 -0.06
CA LEU A 148 -0.28 9.07 0.66
C LEU A 148 1.06 9.41 1.29
N VAL A 149 1.09 9.45 2.62
CA VAL A 149 2.26 9.92 3.36
C VAL A 149 2.92 8.76 4.10
N GLU A 150 4.21 8.59 3.88
CA GLU A 150 5.00 7.55 4.53
C GLU A 150 5.04 7.73 6.05
N ARG A 151 4.82 6.62 6.75
CA ARG A 151 5.27 6.46 8.14
C ARG A 151 6.61 5.72 8.11
N LEU A 152 7.48 5.92 9.11
CA LEU A 152 8.77 5.21 9.14
C LEU A 152 8.54 3.70 9.02
N PHE A 153 9.36 3.08 8.15
CA PHE A 153 9.44 1.64 8.02
C PHE A 153 9.64 0.98 9.39
N GLY A 154 8.78 0.00 9.71
CA GLY A 154 9.04 -0.97 10.77
C GLY A 154 8.95 -0.49 12.23
N MET A 155 8.74 0.80 12.52
CA MET A 155 8.67 1.28 13.91
C MET A 155 7.31 1.90 14.24
N SER A 156 6.66 1.36 15.27
CA SER A 156 5.40 1.87 15.83
C SER A 156 5.51 3.25 16.49
N TRP A 157 6.73 3.79 16.66
CA TRP A 157 7.02 4.94 17.52
C TRP A 157 7.80 6.08 16.85
N GLY A 158 8.19 5.96 15.57
CA GLY A 158 8.98 6.98 14.87
C GLY A 158 8.26 7.57 13.66
N TRP A 159 8.44 8.87 13.43
CA TRP A 159 8.14 9.53 12.15
C TRP A 159 9.43 9.86 11.43
N SER A 160 9.48 9.67 10.11
CA SER A 160 10.66 10.07 9.33
C SER A 160 10.83 11.57 9.52
N SER A 161 12.06 12.06 9.62
CA SER A 161 12.27 13.50 9.62
C SER A 161 11.75 14.12 8.32
N ASN A 162 11.80 13.35 7.22
CA ASN A 162 11.43 13.75 5.87
C ASN A 162 10.67 12.62 5.14
N PRO A 163 9.42 12.28 5.50
CA PRO A 163 8.68 11.22 4.82
C PRO A 163 8.38 11.58 3.36
N MET A 164 8.27 10.56 2.51
CA MET A 164 7.76 10.75 1.16
C MET A 164 6.24 10.94 1.18
N CYS A 165 5.76 11.87 0.37
CA CYS A 165 4.37 12.08 0.07
C CYS A 165 4.14 11.78 -1.41
N TYR A 166 3.20 10.88 -1.70
CA TYR A 166 2.76 10.56 -3.05
C TYR A 166 1.39 11.16 -3.27
N VAL A 167 1.26 12.03 -4.26
CA VAL A 167 -0.01 12.68 -4.58
C VAL A 167 -0.62 12.00 -5.78
N PHE A 168 -1.84 11.53 -5.61
CA PHE A 168 -2.67 10.96 -6.65
C PHE A 168 -3.84 11.88 -6.91
N GLN A 169 -4.22 12.04 -8.17
CA GLN A 169 -5.36 12.84 -8.59
C GLN A 169 -6.37 11.94 -9.32
N LYS A 170 -7.66 12.14 -9.04
CA LYS A 170 -8.75 11.48 -9.75
C LYS A 170 -8.57 11.70 -11.25
N ALA A 171 -8.66 10.63 -12.02
CA ALA A 171 -8.38 10.64 -13.45
C ALA A 171 -9.57 10.01 -14.20
N GLU A 172 -9.34 8.94 -14.97
CA GLU A 172 -10.37 8.26 -15.75
C GLU A 172 -11.24 7.29 -14.92
N LYS A 173 -12.46 7.04 -15.39
CA LYS A 173 -13.35 6.04 -14.79
C LYS A 173 -12.75 4.64 -14.97
N VAL A 174 -12.95 3.79 -13.97
CA VAL A 174 -12.67 2.36 -14.06
C VAL A 174 -13.63 1.76 -15.10
N PRO A 175 -13.13 1.10 -16.17
CA PRO A 175 -13.97 0.47 -17.17
C PRO A 175 -14.87 -0.62 -16.56
N GLU A 176 -16.07 -0.81 -17.11
CA GLU A 176 -17.06 -1.74 -16.55
C GLU A 176 -16.54 -3.18 -16.52
N GLU A 177 -15.77 -3.60 -17.52
CA GLU A 177 -15.16 -4.93 -17.58
C GLU A 177 -14.11 -5.17 -16.49
N TRP A 178 -13.61 -4.13 -15.83
CA TRP A 178 -12.70 -4.25 -14.68
C TRP A 178 -13.45 -4.43 -13.35
N LYS A 179 -14.71 -3.99 -13.28
CA LYS A 179 -15.51 -4.01 -12.04
C LYS A 179 -16.04 -5.40 -11.67
N GLN A 180 -16.05 -6.33 -12.63
CA GLN A 180 -16.47 -7.72 -12.37
C GLN A 180 -15.53 -8.48 -11.43
N TYR A 181 -14.27 -8.05 -11.32
CA TYR A 181 -13.26 -8.73 -10.52
C TYR A 181 -13.31 -8.29 -9.06
N LYS A 182 -13.40 -9.27 -8.15
CA LYS A 182 -13.44 -9.03 -6.71
C LYS A 182 -12.15 -9.53 -6.05
N PRO A 183 -11.38 -8.65 -5.41
CA PRO A 183 -10.17 -9.05 -4.71
C PRO A 183 -10.48 -9.74 -3.38
N ASP A 184 -9.62 -10.66 -2.95
CA ASP A 184 -9.81 -11.47 -1.74
C ASP A 184 -8.56 -11.54 -0.82
N TRP A 185 -7.52 -10.76 -1.14
CA TRP A 185 -6.24 -10.76 -0.44
C TRP A 185 -6.26 -10.14 0.96
#